data_AF-A0A9Q0Z760-F1
#
_entry.id   AF-A0A9Q0Z760-F1
#
_cell.length_a   1.000
_cell.length_b   1.000
_cell.length_c   1.000
_cell.angle_alpha   90.00
_cell.angle_beta   90.00
_cell.angle_gamma   90.00
#
_symmetry.space_group_name_H-M   'P 1'
#
loop_
_entity.id
_entity.type
_entity.pdbx_description
1 polymer ?
#
loop_
_entity_poly.entity_id
_entity_poly.type
_entity_poly.pdbx_seq_one_letter_code
_entity_poly.pdbx_strand_id
1 'polypeptide(L)'
;MCQKWRLCEIGLEDFSFVLLSRFVNALEAMGGAKWLAGNVESKNISSWKECEAIGTELLAWQERGLLEKEGSEDGQIVWALRLKATLDRARRLTEEYSEALLQIFPQRVQMLGKALGIPENSIRTYTEAEIRAGVIFQVSKLCTLLLKAVRSALGSQGWDILVPGAASGTLVQVQSIVPGSLPSTIEGPIVLVVNKADGDEEVSAAGSNIVGVILLQELPHLSHLGVRARQERVVFVTCEDDDKVADMQKLTGKNVRLDASLTGVNLTLSSTDDINSEDLSGNCSSTVEPPGPHDPFLSAVKAHSNKGVSAGGIILLADADAETSGAKAAACGRLASLTAASKQVSSDQGVPASFQVPKSMVIPFRANVEDLAGMSAAGLYDSIPNVSPSNPTAFANAVSQVWASLYTRRAVLSRRAAGVPQKNAAMAVLVQEMLSPDLSFVLHTLSPTDRDQNSVEAEIAPGLGETLASGTRGTPWRLSCGKFDGHVRTLAFANFSEEMVVSSAGPADGDVICLTVDYSKKPLTVDPAFRHQLGQQLCSVGYFLEREFGSPQDVEGCLVGEDIFVVQTRPQPQ
;
A
#
# COMPACT_ATOMS: atom_id res chain seq x y z
N MET A 1 47.30 24.67 21.37
CA MET A 1 46.11 25.05 20.57
C MET A 1 44.82 24.40 21.07
N CYS A 2 44.75 23.10 21.36
CA CYS A 2 43.53 22.43 21.85
C CYS A 2 42.86 23.06 23.08
N GLN A 3 43.63 23.67 24.00
CA GLN A 3 43.07 24.35 25.17
C GLN A 3 42.37 25.69 24.82
N LYS A 4 42.82 26.39 23.76
CA LYS A 4 42.13 27.58 23.23
C LYS A 4 40.84 27.22 22.48
N TRP A 5 40.79 26.04 21.87
CA TRP A 5 39.60 25.54 21.17
C TRP A 5 38.51 25.07 22.16
N ARG A 6 38.87 24.39 23.26
CA ARG A 6 37.93 24.11 24.36
C ARG A 6 37.38 25.37 25.03
N LEU A 7 38.22 26.40 25.19
CA LEU A 7 37.78 27.70 25.72
C LEU A 7 36.87 28.46 24.73
N CYS A 8 37.04 28.25 23.41
CA CYS A 8 36.11 28.76 22.40
C CYS A 8 34.79 27.98 22.37
N GLU A 9 34.79 26.66 22.58
CA GLU A 9 33.59 25.82 22.73
C GLU A 9 32.75 26.25 23.94
N ILE A 10 33.40 26.38 25.11
CA ILE A 10 32.76 26.91 26.33
C ILE A 10 32.27 28.34 26.11
N GLY A 11 33.06 29.18 25.42
CA GLY A 11 32.66 30.54 25.06
C GLY A 11 31.48 30.61 24.07
N LEU A 12 31.33 29.61 23.19
CA LEU A 12 30.21 29.48 22.25
C LEU A 12 28.95 28.94 22.93
N GLU A 13 29.09 28.03 23.90
CA GLU A 13 28.00 27.59 24.76
C GLU A 13 27.50 28.74 25.66
N ASP A 14 28.42 29.50 26.27
CA ASP A 14 28.07 30.70 27.05
C ASP A 14 27.44 31.78 26.16
N PHE A 15 27.94 31.99 24.94
CA PHE A 15 27.35 32.94 23.99
C PHE A 15 25.97 32.50 23.51
N SER A 16 25.78 31.19 23.26
CA SER A 16 24.50 30.60 22.88
C SER A 16 23.49 30.66 24.03
N PHE A 17 23.93 30.39 25.27
CA PHE A 17 23.11 30.53 26.47
C PHE A 17 22.70 31.99 26.70
N VAL A 18 23.61 32.95 26.48
CA VAL A 18 23.30 34.38 26.59
C VAL A 18 22.35 34.83 25.48
N LEU A 19 22.52 34.35 24.24
CA LEU A 19 21.60 34.63 23.13
C LEU A 19 20.22 34.02 23.36
N LEU A 20 20.14 32.75 23.79
CA LEU A 20 18.90 32.07 24.15
C LEU A 20 18.21 32.71 25.34
N SER A 21 18.95 33.09 26.39
CA SER A 21 18.40 33.84 27.51
C SER A 21 17.90 35.23 27.10
N ARG A 22 18.62 35.96 26.23
CA ARG A 22 18.16 37.26 25.72
C ARG A 22 16.95 37.12 24.82
N PHE A 23 16.88 36.07 24.02
CA PHE A 23 15.73 35.74 23.19
C PHE A 23 14.51 35.35 24.03
N VAL A 24 14.67 34.51 25.06
CA VAL A 24 13.62 34.14 26.02
C VAL A 24 13.15 35.36 26.81
N ASN A 25 14.06 36.20 27.30
CA ASN A 25 13.70 37.43 28.03
C ASN A 25 13.01 38.46 27.12
N ALA A 26 13.41 38.57 25.85
CA ALA A 26 12.72 39.40 24.87
C ALA A 26 11.32 38.84 24.53
N LEU A 27 11.19 37.52 24.43
CA LEU A 27 9.92 36.83 24.28
C LEU A 27 9.01 37.06 25.48
N GLU A 28 9.50 36.91 26.71
CA GLU A 28 8.75 37.20 27.95
C GLU A 28 8.31 38.66 28.03
N ALA A 29 9.20 39.60 27.71
CA ALA A 29 8.89 41.03 27.66
C ALA A 29 7.82 41.37 26.60
N MET A 30 7.71 40.55 25.56
CA MET A 30 6.68 40.67 24.50
C MET A 30 5.40 39.89 24.82
N GLY A 31 5.28 39.22 25.97
CA GLY A 31 4.10 38.47 26.40
C GLY A 31 4.30 36.95 26.50
N GLY A 32 5.53 36.47 26.38
CA GLY A 32 5.96 35.10 26.61
C GLY A 32 5.19 34.06 25.79
N ALA A 33 4.76 32.99 26.45
CA ALA A 33 3.96 31.93 25.84
C ALA A 33 2.63 32.43 25.22
N LYS A 34 2.06 33.53 25.74
CA LYS A 34 0.84 34.15 25.18
C LYS A 34 1.10 34.89 23.87
N TRP A 35 2.27 35.53 23.72
CA TRP A 35 2.67 36.15 22.46
C TRP A 35 3.00 35.11 21.40
N LEU A 36 3.68 34.01 21.77
CA LEU A 36 3.89 32.85 20.92
C LEU A 36 2.56 32.23 20.48
N ALA A 37 1.64 31.96 21.41
CA ALA A 37 0.32 31.42 21.08
C ALA A 37 -0.51 32.37 20.18
N GLY A 38 -0.34 33.69 20.33
CA GLY A 38 -1.05 34.69 19.53
C GLY A 38 -0.42 35.03 18.17
N ASN A 39 0.86 34.70 17.94
CA ASN A 39 1.57 34.95 16.68
C ASN A 39 1.94 33.67 15.92
N VAL A 40 1.59 32.49 16.44
CA VAL A 40 1.57 31.24 15.68
C VAL A 40 0.28 31.22 14.84
N GLU A 41 0.21 32.13 13.86
CA GLU A 41 -0.65 31.91 12.70
C GLU A 41 0.12 31.02 11.72
N SER A 42 -0.37 29.78 11.61
CA SER A 42 -0.34 28.92 10.42
C SER A 42 0.81 29.14 9.43
N LYS A 43 1.97 28.57 9.76
CA LYS A 43 2.80 27.96 8.72
C LYS A 43 2.76 26.46 8.91
N ASN A 44 2.18 25.79 7.91
CA ASN A 44 2.05 24.34 7.79
C ASN A 44 3.29 23.60 8.31
N ILE A 45 3.16 23.02 9.49
CA ILE A 45 3.94 21.87 9.91
C ILE A 45 2.89 20.82 10.29
N SER A 46 2.46 20.03 9.30
CA SER A 46 1.58 18.87 9.47
C SER A 46 2.09 17.93 10.58
N SER A 47 3.41 17.90 10.79
CA SER A 47 4.10 17.07 11.79
C SER A 47 3.67 17.28 13.25
N TRP A 48 3.07 18.41 13.66
CA TRP A 48 2.60 18.57 15.05
C TRP A 48 1.30 17.85 15.35
N LYS A 49 0.39 17.76 14.38
CA LYS A 49 -0.87 17.03 14.55
C LYS A 49 -0.63 15.54 14.68
N GLU A 50 0.36 15.02 13.94
CA GLU A 50 0.78 13.63 14.02
C GLU A 50 1.33 13.29 15.42
N CYS A 51 2.19 14.13 15.97
CA CYS A 51 2.69 13.98 17.34
C CYS A 51 1.55 13.95 18.37
N GLU A 52 0.56 14.83 18.22
CA GLU A 52 -0.61 14.89 19.10
C GLU A 52 -1.42 13.59 19.00
N ALA A 53 -1.71 13.11 17.78
CA ALA A 53 -2.42 11.87 17.55
C ALA A 53 -1.71 10.63 18.12
N ILE A 54 -0.39 10.53 17.94
CA ILE A 54 0.40 9.45 18.56
C ILE A 54 0.35 9.55 20.09
N GLY A 55 0.42 10.77 20.63
CA GLY A 55 0.29 11.03 22.06
C GLY A 55 -1.05 10.58 22.63
N THR A 56 -2.17 10.90 21.95
CA THR A 56 -3.52 10.49 22.36
C THR A 56 -3.70 8.98 22.26
N GLU A 57 -3.16 8.33 21.23
CA GLU A 57 -3.13 6.88 21.09
C GLU A 57 -2.40 6.20 22.26
N LEU A 58 -1.17 6.61 22.56
CA LEU A 58 -0.39 6.03 23.65
C LEU A 58 -1.07 6.18 25.02
N LEU A 59 -1.67 7.35 25.29
CA LEU A 59 -2.46 7.58 26.50
C LEU A 59 -3.70 6.67 26.55
N ALA A 60 -4.41 6.53 25.44
CA ALA A 60 -5.57 5.64 25.36
C ALA A 60 -5.19 4.17 25.59
N TRP A 61 -4.07 3.70 25.03
CA TRP A 61 -3.56 2.34 25.25
C TRP A 61 -3.09 2.12 26.69
N GLN A 62 -2.52 3.15 27.32
CA GLN A 62 -2.12 3.11 28.72
C GLN A 62 -3.34 3.01 29.65
N GLU A 63 -4.39 3.80 29.42
CA GLU A 63 -5.62 3.78 30.23
C GLU A 63 -6.37 2.46 30.12
N ARG A 64 -6.42 1.88 28.91
CA ARG A 64 -7.04 0.57 28.66
C ARG A 64 -6.22 -0.59 29.25
N GLY A 65 -4.89 -0.43 29.28
CA GLY A 65 -3.94 -1.41 29.81
C GLY A 65 -3.85 -2.71 29.01
N LEU A 66 -2.93 -3.60 29.42
CA LEU A 66 -2.76 -4.97 28.89
C LEU A 66 -3.93 -5.91 29.25
N LEU A 67 -4.83 -5.46 30.13
CA LEU A 67 -5.92 -6.23 30.73
C LEU A 67 -7.29 -5.91 30.10
N GLU A 68 -7.30 -5.36 28.88
CA GLU A 68 -8.56 -5.18 28.15
C GLU A 68 -9.30 -6.52 28.11
N LYS A 69 -10.58 -6.49 28.51
CA LYS A 69 -11.45 -7.65 28.80
C LYS A 69 -11.85 -8.43 27.53
N GLU A 70 -10.93 -8.66 26.61
CA GLU A 70 -11.10 -9.63 25.50
C GLU A 70 -10.76 -11.08 25.94
N GLY A 71 -10.40 -11.27 27.23
CA GLY A 71 -10.65 -12.50 27.99
C GLY A 71 -10.02 -13.82 27.51
N SER A 72 -9.16 -13.80 26.50
CA SER A 72 -8.55 -14.96 25.84
C SER A 72 -7.13 -14.61 25.35
N GLU A 73 -6.36 -15.60 24.88
CA GLU A 73 -5.03 -15.38 24.26
C GLU A 73 -5.06 -14.32 23.14
N ASP A 74 -6.22 -14.16 22.48
CA ASP A 74 -6.44 -13.18 21.42
C ASP A 74 -6.35 -11.72 21.91
N GLY A 75 -6.71 -11.42 23.16
CA GLY A 75 -6.68 -10.05 23.70
C GLY A 75 -5.26 -9.48 23.83
N GLN A 76 -4.29 -10.34 24.17
CA GLN A 76 -2.87 -9.93 24.22
C GLN A 76 -2.32 -9.66 22.82
N ILE A 77 -2.70 -10.49 21.85
CA ILE A 77 -2.34 -10.32 20.44
C ILE A 77 -2.91 -9.00 19.92
N VAL A 78 -4.19 -8.74 20.16
CA VAL A 78 -4.87 -7.49 19.74
C VAL A 78 -4.23 -6.25 20.36
N TRP A 79 -3.88 -6.29 21.65
CA TRP A 79 -3.14 -5.19 22.29
C TRP A 79 -1.75 -4.99 21.67
N ALA A 80 -1.00 -6.07 21.47
CA ALA A 80 0.32 -6.02 20.86
C ALA A 80 0.28 -5.50 19.41
N LEU A 81 -0.73 -5.88 18.61
CA LEU A 81 -0.92 -5.36 17.25
C LEU A 81 -1.25 -3.86 17.25
N ARG A 82 -2.05 -3.35 18.20
CA ARG A 82 -2.32 -1.90 18.34
C ARG A 82 -1.07 -1.12 18.74
N LEU A 83 -0.32 -1.64 19.71
CA LEU A 83 0.93 -1.01 20.11
C LEU A 83 1.95 -1.02 18.97
N LYS A 84 2.06 -2.13 18.23
CA LYS A 84 2.90 -2.21 17.02
C LYS A 84 2.53 -1.09 16.05
N ALA A 85 1.26 -0.97 15.70
CA ALA A 85 0.76 0.06 14.78
C ALA A 85 1.18 1.48 15.22
N THR A 86 1.01 1.81 16.51
CA THR A 86 1.38 3.13 17.06
C THR A 86 2.90 3.35 17.05
N LEU A 87 3.69 2.33 17.38
CA LEU A 87 5.16 2.41 17.39
C LEU A 87 5.74 2.51 15.99
N ASP A 88 5.18 1.81 15.00
CA ASP A 88 5.58 1.93 13.59
C ASP A 88 5.33 3.35 13.08
N ARG A 89 4.17 3.92 13.44
CA ARG A 89 3.83 5.32 13.12
C ARG A 89 4.80 6.31 13.76
N ALA A 90 5.12 6.13 15.05
CA ALA A 90 6.11 6.95 15.75
C ALA A 90 7.51 6.84 15.13
N ARG A 91 7.95 5.63 14.77
CA ARG A 91 9.24 5.40 14.11
C ARG A 91 9.29 6.14 12.77
N ARG A 92 8.27 6.00 11.91
CA ARG A 92 8.21 6.72 10.62
C ARG A 92 8.30 8.23 10.80
N LEU A 93 7.60 8.79 11.79
CA LEU A 93 7.70 10.23 12.08
C LEU A 93 9.13 10.65 12.46
N THR A 94 9.86 9.83 13.23
CA THR A 94 11.27 10.13 13.56
C THR A 94 12.21 10.03 12.36
N GLU A 95 11.92 9.12 11.42
CA GLU A 95 12.66 8.98 10.15
C GLU A 95 12.42 10.17 9.23
N GLU A 96 11.17 10.59 9.05
CA GLU A 96 10.80 11.76 8.25
C GLU A 96 11.46 13.03 8.77
N TYR A 97 11.47 13.21 10.09
CA TYR A 97 12.19 14.32 10.72
C TYR A 97 13.69 14.28 10.41
N SER A 98 14.31 13.11 10.54
CA SER A 98 15.75 12.92 10.27
C SER A 98 16.08 13.15 8.79
N GLU A 99 15.24 12.67 7.87
CA GLU A 99 15.37 12.88 6.43
C GLU A 99 15.23 14.36 6.07
N ALA A 100 14.28 15.09 6.67
CA ALA A 100 14.13 16.53 6.49
C ALA A 100 15.38 17.31 6.96
N LEU A 101 15.97 16.94 8.09
CA LEU A 101 17.24 17.54 8.55
C LEU A 101 18.39 17.27 7.56
N LEU A 102 18.49 16.04 7.06
CA LEU A 102 19.51 15.64 6.06
C LEU A 102 19.31 16.32 4.70
N GLN A 103 18.10 16.76 4.36
CA GLN A 103 17.87 17.54 3.14
C GLN A 103 18.27 19.02 3.31
N ILE A 104 18.07 19.60 4.50
CA ILE A 104 18.25 21.04 4.73
C ILE A 104 19.69 21.39 5.11
N PHE A 105 20.28 20.64 6.04
CA PHE A 105 21.49 21.08 6.73
C PHE A 105 22.81 20.76 6.00
N PRO A 106 23.02 19.60 5.35
CA PRO A 106 24.34 19.24 4.83
C PRO A 106 24.95 20.28 3.87
N GLN A 107 24.16 20.82 2.94
CA GLN A 107 24.66 21.86 2.02
C GLN A 107 25.04 23.15 2.76
N ARG A 108 24.21 23.59 3.70
CA ARG A 108 24.44 24.82 4.48
C ARG A 108 25.67 24.68 5.38
N VAL A 109 25.80 23.53 6.04
CA VAL A 109 26.95 23.17 6.87
C VAL A 109 28.21 23.07 6.03
N GLN A 110 28.13 22.53 4.82
CA GLN A 110 29.27 22.47 3.91
C GLN A 110 29.75 23.85 3.48
N MET A 111 28.83 24.75 3.11
CA MET A 111 29.18 26.13 2.74
C MET A 111 29.82 26.88 3.92
N LEU A 112 29.18 26.84 5.08
CA LEU A 112 29.63 27.56 6.27
C LEU A 112 30.94 26.99 6.81
N GLY A 113 31.04 25.66 6.92
CA GLY A 113 32.23 24.98 7.41
C GLY A 113 33.45 25.25 6.54
N LYS A 114 33.30 25.26 5.21
CA LYS A 114 34.39 25.64 4.30
C LYS A 114 34.81 27.10 4.48
N ALA A 115 33.84 28.02 4.60
CA ALA A 115 34.13 29.44 4.81
C ALA A 115 34.86 29.70 6.15
N LEU A 116 34.56 28.91 7.18
CA LEU A 116 35.17 29.01 8.51
C LEU A 116 36.47 28.20 8.67
N GLY A 117 36.92 27.49 7.64
CA GLY A 117 38.13 26.66 7.69
C GLY A 117 38.02 25.42 8.58
N ILE A 118 36.80 24.89 8.77
CA ILE A 118 36.54 23.69 9.55
C ILE A 118 37.00 22.44 8.77
N PRO A 119 37.61 21.43 9.41
CA PRO A 119 38.01 20.19 8.74
C PRO A 119 36.84 19.49 8.02
N GLU A 120 37.08 19.02 6.79
CA GLU A 120 36.04 18.41 5.94
C GLU A 120 35.34 17.21 6.59
N ASN A 121 36.06 16.41 7.37
CA ASN A 121 35.45 15.27 8.07
C ASN A 121 34.38 15.73 9.08
N SER A 122 34.67 16.78 9.84
CA SER A 122 33.73 17.35 10.82
C SER A 122 32.50 17.94 10.12
N ILE A 123 32.69 18.59 8.97
CA ILE A 123 31.61 19.12 8.14
C ILE A 123 30.70 18.00 7.65
N ARG A 124 31.27 16.92 7.12
CA ARG A 124 30.52 15.78 6.56
C ARG A 124 29.66 15.09 7.60
N THR A 125 30.18 14.89 8.81
CA THR A 125 29.48 14.13 9.86
C THR A 125 28.64 15.01 10.79
N TYR A 126 28.66 16.33 10.63
CA TYR A 126 28.00 17.26 11.57
C TYR A 126 26.50 17.00 11.65
N THR A 127 25.79 17.03 10.52
CA THR A 127 24.33 16.85 10.52
C THR A 127 23.93 15.50 11.12
N GLU A 128 24.65 14.42 10.80
CA GLU A 128 24.42 13.09 11.40
C GLU A 128 24.73 13.05 12.90
N ALA A 129 25.75 13.79 13.36
CA ALA A 129 26.09 13.89 14.77
C ALA A 129 25.00 14.65 15.56
N GLU A 130 24.49 15.76 15.00
CA GLU A 130 23.38 16.53 15.60
C GLU A 130 22.10 15.69 15.68
N ILE A 131 21.78 14.94 14.62
CA ILE A 131 20.63 14.00 14.65
C ILE A 131 20.81 12.98 15.78
N ARG A 132 21.99 12.33 15.87
CA ARG A 132 22.27 11.32 16.90
C ARG A 132 22.27 11.87 18.32
N ALA A 133 22.64 13.14 18.50
CA ALA A 133 22.58 13.83 19.79
C ALA A 133 21.15 14.27 20.17
N GLY A 134 20.23 14.32 19.21
CA GLY A 134 18.85 14.75 19.41
C GLY A 134 17.97 13.74 20.16
N VAL A 135 16.96 14.26 20.86
CA VAL A 135 15.94 13.45 21.57
C VAL A 135 15.19 12.54 20.60
N ILE A 136 14.92 13.02 19.38
CA ILE A 136 14.17 12.28 18.35
C ILE A 136 14.89 10.98 17.96
N PHE A 137 16.23 10.99 17.92
CA PHE A 137 17.01 9.78 17.69
C PHE A 137 16.89 8.77 18.85
N GLN A 138 16.82 9.24 20.10
CA GLN A 138 16.56 8.36 21.25
C GLN A 138 15.15 7.75 21.19
N VAL A 139 14.15 8.53 20.76
CA VAL A 139 12.78 8.04 20.53
C VAL A 139 12.77 6.96 19.43
N SER A 140 13.45 7.16 18.30
CA SER A 140 13.59 6.16 17.24
C SER A 140 14.21 4.85 17.76
N LYS A 141 15.30 4.94 18.54
CA LYS A 141 15.93 3.77 19.17
C LYS A 141 15.00 3.05 20.14
N LEU A 142 14.23 3.80 20.94
CA LEU A 142 13.24 3.22 21.85
C LEU A 142 12.13 2.50 21.08
N CYS A 143 11.60 3.13 20.02
CA CYS A 143 10.58 2.51 19.15
C CYS A 143 11.11 1.20 18.55
N THR A 144 12.35 1.19 18.08
CA THR A 144 13.00 -0.02 17.53
C THR A 144 13.08 -1.15 18.56
N LEU A 145 13.51 -0.85 19.79
CA LEU A 145 13.57 -1.83 20.88
C LEU A 145 12.19 -2.36 21.26
N LEU A 146 11.19 -1.48 21.36
CA LEU A 146 9.82 -1.86 21.68
C LEU A 146 9.18 -2.68 20.56
N LEU A 147 9.36 -2.30 19.29
CA LEU A 147 8.89 -3.06 18.14
C LEU A 147 9.48 -4.47 18.12
N LYS A 148 10.77 -4.62 18.43
CA LYS A 148 11.40 -5.94 18.56
C LYS A 148 10.75 -6.78 19.66
N ALA A 149 10.46 -6.19 20.81
CA ALA A 149 9.77 -6.87 21.90
C ALA A 149 8.33 -7.27 21.52
N VAL A 150 7.59 -6.36 20.88
CA VAL A 150 6.21 -6.60 20.42
C VAL A 150 6.16 -7.69 19.35
N ARG A 151 7.09 -7.69 18.37
CA ARG A 151 7.20 -8.75 17.37
C ARG A 151 7.49 -10.11 18.00
N SER A 152 8.40 -10.15 18.98
CA SER A 152 8.69 -11.38 19.74
C SER A 152 7.47 -11.89 20.51
N ALA A 153 6.64 -11.00 21.07
CA ALA A 153 5.41 -11.37 21.75
C ALA A 153 4.32 -11.89 20.78
N LEU A 154 4.28 -11.34 19.56
CA LEU A 154 3.40 -11.79 18.48
C LEU A 154 3.88 -13.07 17.77
N GLY A 155 5.06 -13.59 18.11
CA GLY A 155 5.69 -14.70 17.40
C GLY A 155 6.14 -14.38 15.97
N SER A 156 6.12 -13.10 15.58
CA SER A 156 6.54 -12.65 14.26
C SER A 156 8.07 -12.55 14.19
N GLN A 157 8.65 -13.05 13.10
CA GLN A 157 10.08 -12.92 12.83
C GLN A 157 10.44 -11.62 12.12
N GLY A 158 9.58 -10.59 12.10
CA GLY A 158 9.91 -9.29 11.48
C GLY A 158 9.88 -9.29 9.94
N TRP A 159 9.24 -10.31 9.35
CA TRP A 159 8.91 -10.38 7.93
C TRP A 159 7.40 -10.31 7.77
N ASP A 160 6.93 -9.60 6.74
CA ASP A 160 5.57 -9.77 6.21
C ASP A 160 5.67 -10.40 4.81
N ILE A 161 4.84 -11.39 4.53
CA ILE A 161 4.89 -12.15 3.28
C ILE A 161 3.74 -11.67 2.41
N LEU A 162 4.05 -10.93 1.34
CA LEU A 162 3.04 -10.49 0.37
C LEU A 162 2.78 -11.58 -0.68
N VAL A 163 3.86 -12.21 -1.15
CA VAL A 163 3.82 -13.29 -2.15
C VAL A 163 4.75 -14.41 -1.69
N PRO A 164 4.20 -15.54 -1.22
CA PRO A 164 5.00 -16.68 -0.78
C PRO A 164 5.68 -17.40 -1.96
N GLY A 165 6.74 -18.13 -1.67
CA GLY A 165 7.46 -18.95 -2.64
C GLY A 165 8.96 -19.04 -2.35
N ALA A 166 9.68 -19.73 -3.23
CA ALA A 166 11.13 -19.85 -3.16
C ALA A 166 11.78 -19.19 -4.39
N ALA A 167 12.72 -18.29 -4.15
CA ALA A 167 13.50 -17.59 -5.16
C ALA A 167 14.99 -17.81 -4.90
N SER A 168 15.79 -17.94 -5.96
CA SER A 168 17.26 -18.04 -5.84
C SER A 168 17.90 -17.15 -6.88
N GLY A 169 18.86 -16.32 -6.46
CA GLY A 169 19.47 -15.34 -7.34
C GLY A 169 20.51 -14.48 -6.66
N THR A 170 21.16 -13.62 -7.43
CA THR A 170 22.11 -12.65 -6.89
C THR A 170 21.34 -11.56 -6.12
N LEU A 171 21.76 -11.29 -4.88
CA LEU A 171 21.15 -10.24 -4.06
C LEU A 171 21.63 -8.87 -4.52
N VAL A 172 20.72 -8.00 -4.97
CA VAL A 172 21.04 -6.65 -5.45
C VAL A 172 20.20 -5.64 -4.68
N GLN A 173 20.82 -4.58 -4.17
CA GLN A 173 20.10 -3.52 -3.45
C GLN A 173 19.93 -2.28 -4.33
N VAL A 174 18.70 -1.75 -4.37
CA VAL A 174 18.33 -0.54 -5.10
C VAL A 174 17.50 0.40 -4.21
N GLN A 175 17.49 1.70 -4.55
CA GLN A 175 16.67 2.67 -3.82
C GLN A 175 15.17 2.49 -4.12
N SER A 176 14.81 2.33 -5.39
CA SER A 176 13.44 2.12 -5.86
C SER A 176 13.41 1.27 -7.14
N ILE A 177 12.25 0.70 -7.47
CA ILE A 177 12.05 -0.17 -8.64
C ILE A 177 11.81 0.69 -9.89
N VAL A 178 12.89 1.22 -10.46
CA VAL A 178 12.84 2.03 -11.68
C VAL A 178 13.64 1.40 -12.83
N PRO A 179 13.23 1.62 -14.10
CA PRO A 179 14.00 1.15 -15.25
C PRO A 179 15.43 1.69 -15.27
N GLY A 180 16.41 0.79 -15.39
CA GLY A 180 17.84 1.13 -15.39
C GLY A 180 18.49 1.19 -14.01
N SER A 181 17.79 0.77 -12.96
CA SER A 181 18.34 0.66 -11.59
C SER A 181 19.33 -0.50 -11.42
N LEU A 182 19.26 -1.52 -12.28
CA LEU A 182 20.17 -2.67 -12.24
C LEU A 182 21.46 -2.41 -13.05
N PRO A 183 22.63 -2.84 -12.56
CA PRO A 183 23.87 -2.85 -13.34
C PRO A 183 23.74 -3.77 -14.55
N SER A 184 24.16 -3.32 -15.74
CA SER A 184 24.12 -4.09 -16.99
C SER A 184 25.02 -5.34 -17.02
N THR A 185 25.78 -5.58 -15.97
CA THR A 185 26.76 -6.67 -15.83
C THR A 185 26.22 -7.93 -15.14
N ILE A 186 24.99 -7.92 -14.60
CA ILE A 186 24.44 -9.06 -13.86
C ILE A 186 23.56 -9.90 -14.79
N GLU A 187 24.09 -11.03 -15.26
CA GLU A 187 23.35 -12.05 -16.01
C GLU A 187 22.91 -13.17 -15.04
N GLY A 188 21.60 -13.45 -14.97
CA GLY A 188 21.02 -14.49 -14.10
C GLY A 188 19.86 -14.00 -13.24
N PRO A 189 19.21 -14.89 -12.46
CA PRO A 189 18.08 -14.52 -11.60
C PRO A 189 18.54 -13.60 -10.46
N ILE A 190 17.71 -12.62 -10.10
CA ILE A 190 18.02 -11.58 -9.11
C ILE A 190 16.99 -11.62 -7.97
N VAL A 191 17.49 -11.51 -6.74
CA VAL A 191 16.68 -11.18 -5.56
C VAL A 191 16.95 -9.71 -5.24
N LEU A 192 15.93 -8.87 -5.34
CA LEU A 192 16.06 -7.42 -5.25
C LEU A 192 15.72 -6.94 -3.84
N VAL A 193 16.62 -6.21 -3.19
CA VAL A 193 16.34 -5.47 -1.95
C VAL A 193 16.00 -4.04 -2.32
N VAL A 194 14.81 -3.58 -1.94
CA VAL A 194 14.26 -2.27 -2.34
C VAL A 194 14.05 -1.43 -1.10
N ASN A 195 14.63 -0.22 -1.07
CA ASN A 195 14.50 0.65 0.11
C ASN A 195 13.12 1.33 0.21
N LYS A 196 12.59 1.84 -0.90
CA LYS A 196 11.30 2.54 -0.96
C LYS A 196 10.52 2.07 -2.19
N ALA A 197 9.20 1.98 -2.03
CA ALA A 197 8.27 1.76 -3.12
C ALA A 197 7.04 2.64 -2.95
N ASP A 198 6.62 3.28 -4.04
CA ASP A 198 5.47 4.17 -4.14
C ASP A 198 4.19 3.38 -4.50
N GLY A 199 4.29 2.08 -4.80
CA GLY A 199 3.16 1.19 -5.11
C GLY A 199 2.79 1.16 -6.59
N ASP A 200 3.26 2.12 -7.36
CA ASP A 200 3.03 2.23 -8.79
C ASP A 200 4.09 1.56 -9.66
N GLU A 201 5.09 0.92 -9.08
CA GLU A 201 6.15 0.27 -9.84
C GLU A 201 5.70 -1.04 -10.51
N GLU A 202 6.40 -1.41 -11.58
CA GLU A 202 6.34 -2.77 -12.13
C GLU A 202 7.53 -3.54 -11.57
N VAL A 203 7.30 -4.74 -11.03
CA VAL A 203 8.37 -5.54 -10.43
C VAL A 203 9.42 -5.87 -11.50
N SER A 204 8.98 -6.19 -12.71
CA SER A 204 9.81 -6.39 -13.90
C SER A 204 10.47 -5.12 -14.48
N ALA A 205 10.12 -3.90 -14.04
CA ALA A 205 10.69 -2.67 -14.60
C ALA A 205 12.20 -2.53 -14.40
N ALA A 206 12.70 -3.02 -13.26
CA ALA A 206 14.13 -3.00 -12.97
C ALA A 206 14.90 -4.04 -13.82
N GLY A 207 14.29 -5.19 -14.13
CA GLY A 207 14.81 -6.22 -15.03
C GLY A 207 13.89 -7.44 -15.11
N SER A 208 13.85 -8.12 -16.26
CA SER A 208 12.99 -9.31 -16.47
C SER A 208 13.48 -10.58 -15.74
N ASN A 209 14.62 -10.49 -15.07
CA ASN A 209 15.27 -11.57 -14.33
C ASN A 209 15.05 -11.49 -12.82
N ILE A 210 14.17 -10.60 -12.35
CA ILE A 210 13.83 -10.49 -10.92
C ILE A 210 12.90 -11.65 -10.55
N VAL A 211 13.36 -12.48 -9.62
CA VAL A 211 12.64 -13.66 -9.12
C VAL A 211 12.16 -13.51 -7.67
N GLY A 212 12.73 -12.53 -6.94
CA GLY A 212 12.28 -12.18 -5.61
C GLY A 212 12.52 -10.70 -5.30
N VAL A 213 11.68 -10.13 -4.43
CA VAL A 213 11.77 -8.75 -3.93
C VAL A 213 11.65 -8.77 -2.41
N ILE A 214 12.56 -8.05 -1.76
CA ILE A 214 12.56 -7.75 -0.33
C ILE A 214 12.40 -6.24 -0.18
N LEU A 215 11.21 -5.78 0.18
CA LEU A 215 10.91 -4.37 0.39
C LEU A 215 11.18 -3.99 1.85
N LEU A 216 11.92 -2.90 2.08
CA LEU A 216 12.26 -2.43 3.44
C LEU A 216 11.16 -1.54 4.06
N GLN A 217 9.94 -1.65 3.55
CA GLN A 217 8.77 -0.87 3.94
C GLN A 217 7.55 -1.80 3.93
N GLU A 218 6.68 -1.70 4.96
CA GLU A 218 5.37 -2.35 4.90
C GLU A 218 4.51 -1.78 3.77
N LEU A 219 3.76 -2.67 3.14
CA LEU A 219 2.95 -2.38 1.97
C LEU A 219 1.63 -3.17 2.11
N PRO A 220 0.46 -2.58 1.82
CA PRO A 220 -0.80 -3.32 1.78
C PRO A 220 -0.65 -4.55 0.88
N HIS A 221 -1.16 -5.70 1.31
CA HIS A 221 -1.14 -6.95 0.53
C HIS A 221 -1.90 -6.78 -0.80
N LEU A 222 -2.82 -5.82 -0.82
CA LEU A 222 -3.72 -5.50 -1.93
C LEU A 222 -3.30 -4.24 -2.67
N SER A 223 -2.16 -3.64 -2.31
CA SER A 223 -1.55 -2.57 -3.08
C SER A 223 -1.24 -3.05 -4.51
N HIS A 224 -1.22 -2.12 -5.45
CA HIS A 224 -0.96 -2.43 -6.85
C HIS A 224 0.37 -3.18 -7.06
N LEU A 225 1.42 -2.81 -6.33
CA LEU A 225 2.71 -3.51 -6.38
C LEU A 225 2.63 -4.95 -5.84
N GLY A 226 1.92 -5.18 -4.73
CA GLY A 226 1.70 -6.53 -4.20
C GLY A 226 0.90 -7.42 -5.15
N VAL A 227 -0.16 -6.88 -5.76
CA VAL A 227 -0.96 -7.60 -6.77
C VAL A 227 -0.13 -7.96 -8.00
N ARG A 228 0.68 -7.03 -8.51
CA ARG A 228 1.57 -7.28 -9.66
C ARG A 228 2.61 -8.33 -9.36
N ALA A 229 3.21 -8.30 -8.16
CA ALA A 229 4.17 -9.31 -7.74
C ALA A 229 3.56 -10.73 -7.78
N ARG A 230 2.29 -10.90 -7.36
CA ARG A 230 1.59 -12.20 -7.47
C ARG A 230 1.42 -12.63 -8.91
N GLN A 231 0.95 -11.73 -9.77
CA GLN A 231 0.70 -12.02 -11.18
C GLN A 231 1.98 -12.37 -11.94
N GLU A 232 3.08 -11.68 -11.64
CA GLU A 232 4.40 -11.97 -12.16
C GLU A 232 5.06 -13.20 -11.47
N ARG A 233 4.42 -13.76 -10.43
CA ARG A 233 4.93 -14.87 -9.60
C ARG A 233 6.31 -14.60 -9.00
N VAL A 234 6.53 -13.35 -8.59
CA VAL A 234 7.76 -12.92 -7.92
C VAL A 234 7.56 -13.05 -6.41
N VAL A 235 8.45 -13.79 -5.74
CA VAL A 235 8.43 -13.90 -4.28
C VAL A 235 8.59 -12.50 -3.69
N PHE A 236 7.68 -12.05 -2.85
CA PHE A 236 7.67 -10.68 -2.38
C PHE A 236 7.44 -10.66 -0.87
N VAL A 237 8.43 -10.17 -0.15
CA VAL A 237 8.39 -10.04 1.31
C VAL A 237 8.73 -8.61 1.70
N THR A 238 8.21 -8.16 2.82
CA THR A 238 8.69 -6.94 3.47
C THR A 238 9.50 -7.30 4.70
N CYS A 239 10.53 -6.51 5.00
CA CYS A 239 11.38 -6.69 6.17
C CYS A 239 11.65 -5.35 6.82
N GLU A 240 11.20 -5.21 8.06
CA GLU A 240 11.39 -3.98 8.85
C GLU A 240 12.29 -4.18 10.07
N ASP A 241 12.99 -5.31 10.13
CA ASP A 241 13.96 -5.60 11.19
C ASP A 241 15.36 -5.14 10.76
N ASP A 242 15.85 -4.06 11.38
CA ASP A 242 17.14 -3.46 11.07
C ASP A 242 18.32 -4.44 11.18
N ASP A 243 18.25 -5.41 12.11
CA ASP A 243 19.29 -6.42 12.25
C ASP A 243 19.33 -7.32 11.00
N LYS A 244 18.15 -7.73 10.52
CA LYS A 244 18.02 -8.52 9.29
C LYS A 244 18.40 -7.72 8.06
N VAL A 245 18.04 -6.43 8.01
CA VAL A 245 18.45 -5.53 6.93
C VAL A 245 19.97 -5.37 6.89
N ALA A 246 20.61 -5.19 8.04
CA ALA A 246 22.07 -5.13 8.13
C ALA A 246 22.73 -6.45 7.71
N ASP A 247 22.12 -7.60 8.02
CA ASP A 247 22.61 -8.90 7.57
C ASP A 247 22.44 -9.08 6.05
N MET A 248 21.32 -8.63 5.47
CA MET A 248 21.12 -8.61 4.02
C MET A 248 22.15 -7.74 3.30
N GLN A 249 22.50 -6.58 3.86
CA GLN A 249 23.54 -5.71 3.30
C GLN A 249 24.92 -6.39 3.23
N LYS A 250 25.23 -7.34 4.12
CA LYS A 250 26.46 -8.15 4.07
C LYS A 250 26.41 -9.25 2.99
N LEU A 251 25.21 -9.56 2.49
CA LEU A 251 24.96 -10.56 1.45
C LEU A 251 24.83 -9.93 0.06
N THR A 252 24.79 -8.61 -0.05
CA THR A 252 24.69 -7.89 -1.34
C THR A 252 25.82 -8.32 -2.29
N GLY A 253 25.45 -8.67 -3.52
CA GLY A 253 26.34 -9.18 -4.56
C GLY A 253 26.62 -10.68 -4.52
N LYS A 254 26.07 -11.43 -3.55
CA LYS A 254 26.20 -12.89 -3.45
C LYS A 254 24.93 -13.59 -3.93
N ASN A 255 25.05 -14.86 -4.33
CA ASN A 255 23.88 -15.68 -4.62
C ASN A 255 23.23 -16.15 -3.31
N VAL A 256 21.93 -15.91 -3.21
CA VAL A 256 21.11 -16.23 -2.05
C VAL A 256 19.89 -17.01 -2.48
N ARG A 257 19.35 -17.80 -1.54
CA ARG A 257 18.04 -18.43 -1.63
C ARG A 257 17.11 -17.78 -0.62
N LEU A 258 16.04 -17.18 -1.13
CA LEU A 258 14.93 -16.61 -0.36
C LEU A 258 13.80 -17.64 -0.36
N ASP A 259 13.45 -18.15 0.82
CA ASP A 259 12.33 -19.06 1.03
C ASP A 259 11.30 -18.36 1.92
N ALA A 260 10.13 -18.06 1.38
CA ALA A 260 9.03 -17.40 2.07
C ALA A 260 7.84 -18.35 2.18
N SER A 261 7.56 -18.81 3.40
CA SER A 261 6.47 -19.75 3.69
C SER A 261 5.63 -19.27 4.87
N LEU A 262 4.50 -19.94 5.13
CA LEU A 262 3.64 -19.67 6.28
C LEU A 262 4.34 -19.81 7.63
N THR A 263 5.47 -20.52 7.69
CA THR A 263 6.26 -20.71 8.92
C THR A 263 7.32 -19.62 9.13
N GLY A 264 7.53 -18.76 8.14
CA GLY A 264 8.49 -17.67 8.17
C GLY A 264 9.28 -17.53 6.88
N VAL A 265 10.17 -16.53 6.87
CA VAL A 265 11.07 -16.24 5.75
C VAL A 265 12.51 -16.55 6.15
N ASN A 266 13.18 -17.34 5.32
CA ASN A 266 14.59 -17.69 5.47
C ASN A 266 15.38 -17.19 4.26
N LEU A 267 16.52 -16.54 4.53
CA LEU A 267 17.44 -16.06 3.52
C LEU A 267 18.81 -16.68 3.76
N THR A 268 19.21 -17.61 2.90
CA THR A 268 20.48 -18.35 3.04
C THR A 268 21.41 -18.08 1.85
N LEU A 269 22.72 -18.19 2.07
CA LEU A 269 23.69 -18.21 0.97
C LEU A 269 23.52 -19.51 0.19
N SER A 270 23.32 -19.41 -1.12
CA SER A 270 23.33 -20.61 -1.95
C SER A 270 24.80 -21.00 -2.21
N SER A 271 25.27 -22.08 -1.57
CA SER A 271 26.50 -22.76 -2.02
C SER A 271 26.25 -23.38 -3.39
N THR A 272 27.23 -23.28 -4.28
CA THR A 272 27.22 -23.87 -5.63
C THR A 272 27.21 -25.40 -5.67
N ASP A 273 26.99 -26.09 -4.54
CA ASP A 273 27.17 -27.53 -4.41
C ASP A 273 25.87 -28.36 -4.32
N ASP A 274 24.68 -27.76 -4.33
CA ASP A 274 23.41 -28.53 -4.29
C ASP A 274 22.80 -28.79 -5.68
N ILE A 275 23.66 -29.20 -6.63
CA ILE A 275 23.22 -29.92 -7.83
C ILE A 275 23.95 -31.27 -7.81
N ASN A 276 23.38 -32.25 -7.11
CA ASN A 276 23.28 -33.67 -7.52
C ASN A 276 22.87 -34.59 -6.35
N SER A 277 22.06 -35.62 -6.69
CA SER A 277 21.61 -36.78 -5.90
C SER A 277 20.54 -36.47 -4.83
N GLU A 278 19.36 -37.08 -4.73
CA GLU A 278 18.73 -38.34 -5.20
C GLU A 278 17.22 -38.01 -5.40
N ASP A 279 16.46 -38.49 -6.39
CA ASP A 279 16.03 -39.88 -6.53
C ASP A 279 15.53 -40.17 -7.95
N LEU A 280 16.16 -41.17 -8.57
CA LEU A 280 15.59 -42.00 -9.63
C LEU A 280 15.31 -43.37 -9.01
N SER A 281 14.04 -43.78 -8.92
CA SER A 281 13.59 -45.12 -9.36
C SER A 281 12.14 -45.41 -8.96
N GLY A 282 11.30 -45.65 -9.96
CA GLY A 282 9.92 -46.07 -9.78
C GLY A 282 9.25 -46.31 -11.13
N ASN A 283 9.73 -47.30 -11.87
CA ASN A 283 9.16 -47.71 -13.17
C ASN A 283 7.74 -48.28 -13.00
N CYS A 284 6.79 -47.85 -13.85
CA CYS A 284 5.93 -48.78 -14.60
C CYS A 284 5.26 -48.12 -15.81
N SER A 285 5.24 -48.90 -16.88
CA SER A 285 4.93 -48.62 -18.28
C SER A 285 3.46 -48.34 -18.61
N SER A 286 3.20 -47.52 -19.63
CA SER A 286 2.56 -48.00 -20.87
C SER A 286 2.62 -46.94 -22.00
N THR A 287 2.68 -47.49 -23.20
CA THR A 287 2.93 -46.96 -24.55
C THR A 287 2.05 -45.80 -25.03
N VAL A 288 2.65 -44.80 -25.68
CA VAL A 288 1.96 -43.84 -26.57
C VAL A 288 2.73 -43.73 -27.90
N GLU A 289 2.03 -43.97 -29.00
CA GLU A 289 2.47 -43.84 -30.39
C GLU A 289 2.61 -42.36 -30.82
N PRO A 290 3.40 -42.05 -31.88
CA PRO A 290 3.64 -40.66 -32.30
C PRO A 290 2.56 -40.16 -33.26
N PRO A 291 2.15 -38.88 -33.22
CA PRO A 291 1.35 -38.29 -34.30
C PRO A 291 2.26 -37.72 -35.39
N GLY A 292 1.95 -38.06 -36.65
CA GLY A 292 2.53 -37.45 -37.84
C GLY A 292 1.92 -36.06 -38.16
N PRO A 293 2.46 -35.36 -39.18
CA PRO A 293 2.13 -33.97 -39.48
C PRO A 293 1.02 -33.82 -40.54
N HIS A 294 0.46 -32.60 -40.60
CA HIS A 294 -0.54 -32.07 -41.57
C HIS A 294 -2.01 -32.42 -41.19
N ASP A 295 -2.98 -31.50 -41.08
CA ASP A 295 -3.32 -30.38 -41.97
C ASP A 295 -4.21 -29.31 -41.27
N PRO A 296 -4.49 -28.15 -41.90
CA PRO A 296 -4.86 -26.89 -41.25
C PRO A 296 -6.37 -26.67 -41.10
N PHE A 297 -6.79 -26.03 -40.00
CA PHE A 297 -8.09 -25.36 -39.92
C PHE A 297 -7.93 -23.95 -39.32
N LEU A 298 -7.36 -23.06 -40.14
CA LEU A 298 -7.53 -21.61 -40.04
C LEU A 298 -8.73 -21.22 -40.90
N SER A 299 -9.93 -21.13 -40.32
CA SER A 299 -11.00 -20.28 -40.85
C SER A 299 -12.24 -20.33 -39.95
N ALA A 300 -12.42 -19.30 -39.12
CA ALA A 300 -13.73 -18.68 -38.87
C ALA A 300 -13.58 -17.43 -37.99
N VAL A 301 -12.79 -16.45 -38.44
CA VAL A 301 -13.08 -15.06 -38.08
C VAL A 301 -14.36 -14.72 -38.83
N LYS A 302 -15.52 -14.90 -38.18
CA LYS A 302 -16.75 -14.29 -38.68
C LYS A 302 -16.61 -12.79 -38.47
N ALA A 303 -16.23 -12.10 -39.54
CA ALA A 303 -16.50 -10.69 -39.72
C ALA A 303 -18.02 -10.48 -39.61
N HIS A 304 -18.49 -10.18 -38.39
CA HIS A 304 -19.85 -9.72 -38.19
C HIS A 304 -19.88 -8.23 -38.54
N SER A 305 -20.72 -7.93 -39.52
CA SER A 305 -21.29 -6.64 -39.88
C SER A 305 -21.06 -5.56 -38.82
N ASN A 306 -20.32 -4.52 -39.21
CA ASN A 306 -20.37 -3.19 -38.60
C ASN A 306 -21.84 -2.73 -38.51
N LYS A 307 -22.54 -3.06 -37.44
CA LYS A 307 -23.62 -2.21 -36.97
C LYS A 307 -22.91 -1.00 -36.37
N GLY A 308 -22.93 0.09 -37.11
CA GLY A 308 -22.39 1.37 -36.66
C GLY A 308 -22.98 1.69 -35.30
N VAL A 309 -22.17 1.56 -34.25
CA VAL A 309 -22.45 2.18 -32.96
C VAL A 309 -22.32 3.68 -33.22
N SER A 310 -23.45 4.36 -33.17
CA SER A 310 -23.52 5.81 -33.25
C SER A 310 -22.53 6.40 -32.25
N ALA A 311 -21.49 7.09 -32.74
CA ALA A 311 -20.70 7.97 -31.90
C ALA A 311 -21.62 9.08 -31.38
N GLY A 312 -21.78 9.17 -30.06
CA GLY A 312 -22.41 10.33 -29.41
C GLY A 312 -23.64 10.00 -28.56
N GLY A 313 -23.42 9.36 -27.42
CA GLY A 313 -24.43 9.23 -26.38
C GLY A 313 -23.81 8.68 -25.11
N ILE A 314 -24.10 9.32 -23.99
CA ILE A 314 -23.86 8.77 -22.66
C ILE A 314 -24.76 7.54 -22.48
N ILE A 315 -24.22 6.45 -21.92
CA ILE A 315 -24.97 5.19 -21.69
C ILE A 315 -25.20 4.99 -20.19
N LEU A 316 -26.37 4.45 -19.83
CA LEU A 316 -26.68 4.07 -18.46
C LEU A 316 -25.90 2.81 -18.08
N LEU A 317 -25.53 2.67 -16.81
CA LEU A 317 -24.77 1.52 -16.33
C LEU A 317 -25.47 0.17 -16.60
N ALA A 318 -26.80 0.15 -16.62
CA ALA A 318 -27.61 -1.04 -16.92
C ALA A 318 -27.43 -1.57 -18.36
N ASP A 319 -27.01 -0.70 -19.28
CA ASP A 319 -26.80 -1.01 -20.70
C ASP A 319 -25.31 -1.20 -21.03
N ALA A 320 -24.42 -1.14 -20.03
CA ALA A 320 -22.98 -1.28 -20.20
C ALA A 320 -22.59 -2.76 -20.39
N ASP A 321 -21.88 -3.05 -21.47
CA ASP A 321 -21.29 -4.36 -21.73
C ASP A 321 -19.77 -4.26 -21.91
N ALA A 322 -19.08 -5.39 -21.84
CA ALA A 322 -17.62 -5.43 -21.89
C ALA A 322 -17.03 -4.94 -23.23
N GLU A 323 -17.75 -5.09 -24.35
CA GLU A 323 -17.27 -4.66 -25.68
C GLU A 323 -17.42 -3.15 -25.88
N THR A 324 -18.51 -2.57 -25.36
CA THR A 324 -18.82 -1.14 -25.53
C THR A 324 -18.19 -0.27 -24.45
N SER A 325 -18.19 -0.77 -23.21
CA SER A 325 -17.97 0.03 -21.99
C SER A 325 -16.82 -0.49 -21.13
N GLY A 326 -16.29 -1.68 -21.41
CA GLY A 326 -15.18 -2.28 -20.68
C GLY A 326 -15.60 -3.17 -19.52
N ALA A 327 -14.67 -4.00 -19.05
CA ALA A 327 -14.93 -5.00 -18.02
C ALA A 327 -15.39 -4.36 -16.70
N LYS A 328 -14.77 -3.25 -16.29
CA LYS A 328 -15.10 -2.53 -15.06
C LYS A 328 -16.54 -2.00 -15.07
N ALA A 329 -16.95 -1.31 -16.14
CA ALA A 329 -18.31 -0.80 -16.27
C ALA A 329 -19.36 -1.94 -16.31
N ALA A 330 -19.08 -3.02 -17.05
CA ALA A 330 -19.96 -4.18 -17.12
C ALA A 330 -20.11 -4.88 -15.74
N ALA A 331 -19.01 -5.01 -14.99
CA ALA A 331 -19.03 -5.56 -13.64
C ALA A 331 -19.86 -4.69 -12.68
N CYS A 332 -19.72 -3.36 -12.75
CA CYS A 332 -20.54 -2.42 -11.97
C CYS A 332 -22.04 -2.51 -12.34
N GLY A 333 -22.38 -2.67 -13.62
CA GLY A 333 -23.76 -2.93 -14.06
C GLY A 333 -24.34 -4.21 -13.48
N ARG A 334 -23.54 -5.29 -13.45
CA ARG A 334 -23.93 -6.55 -12.81
C ARG A 334 -24.08 -6.40 -11.29
N LEU A 335 -23.16 -5.71 -10.62
CA LEU A 335 -23.27 -5.39 -9.18
C LEU A 335 -24.58 -4.66 -8.86
N ALA A 336 -24.94 -3.65 -9.67
CA ALA A 336 -26.18 -2.90 -9.48
C ALA A 336 -27.41 -3.81 -9.54
N SER A 337 -27.43 -4.79 -10.46
CA SER A 337 -28.52 -5.78 -10.55
C SER A 337 -28.62 -6.72 -9.34
N LEU A 338 -27.49 -6.98 -8.67
CA LEU A 338 -27.42 -7.89 -7.52
C LEU A 338 -27.84 -7.24 -6.19
N THR A 339 -27.92 -5.90 -6.12
CA THR A 339 -28.28 -5.17 -4.88
C THR A 339 -29.64 -5.56 -4.30
N ALA A 340 -30.62 -5.93 -5.13
CA ALA A 340 -31.93 -6.37 -4.66
C ALA A 340 -31.88 -7.79 -4.06
N ALA A 341 -31.09 -8.67 -4.67
CA ALA A 341 -30.91 -10.05 -4.21
C ALA A 341 -30.06 -10.10 -2.93
N SER A 342 -29.05 -9.24 -2.82
CA SER A 342 -28.15 -9.22 -1.66
C SER A 342 -28.87 -8.90 -0.34
N LYS A 343 -29.96 -8.12 -0.39
CA LYS A 343 -30.83 -7.83 0.77
C LYS A 343 -31.63 -9.04 1.27
N GLN A 344 -31.78 -10.08 0.45
CA GLN A 344 -32.54 -11.29 0.78
C GLN A 344 -31.63 -12.45 1.21
N VAL A 345 -30.32 -12.27 1.12
CA VAL A 345 -29.33 -13.30 1.46
C VAL A 345 -28.64 -12.91 2.76
N SER A 346 -28.56 -13.86 3.67
CA SER A 346 -27.74 -13.79 4.88
C SER A 346 -26.80 -14.97 4.93
N SER A 347 -25.69 -14.82 5.64
CA SER A 347 -24.81 -15.92 5.99
C SER A 347 -25.51 -16.91 6.93
N ASP A 348 -24.88 -18.07 7.15
CA ASP A 348 -25.37 -19.09 8.10
C ASP A 348 -25.47 -18.55 9.54
N GLN A 349 -24.71 -17.50 9.86
CA GLN A 349 -24.76 -16.78 11.13
C GLN A 349 -25.84 -15.67 11.18
N GLY A 350 -26.67 -15.55 10.13
CA GLY A 350 -27.74 -14.56 10.04
C GLY A 350 -27.29 -13.15 9.64
N VAL A 351 -26.01 -12.96 9.24
CA VAL A 351 -25.47 -11.65 8.87
C VAL A 351 -25.84 -11.33 7.41
N PRO A 352 -26.55 -10.21 7.14
CA PRO A 352 -26.99 -9.88 5.79
C PRO A 352 -25.81 -9.60 4.86
N ALA A 353 -25.93 -10.04 3.60
CA ALA A 353 -24.98 -9.73 2.53
C ALA A 353 -25.31 -8.41 1.82
N SER A 354 -26.09 -7.52 2.45
CA SER A 354 -26.63 -6.33 1.78
C SER A 354 -25.55 -5.32 1.47
N PHE A 355 -25.54 -4.85 0.22
CA PHE A 355 -24.70 -3.75 -0.21
C PHE A 355 -25.46 -2.84 -1.20
N GLN A 356 -24.93 -1.65 -1.39
CA GLN A 356 -25.39 -0.68 -2.38
C GLN A 356 -24.30 -0.46 -3.44
N VAL A 357 -24.67 0.13 -4.57
CA VAL A 357 -23.74 0.51 -5.64
C VAL A 357 -23.96 1.98 -5.95
N PRO A 358 -22.91 2.83 -6.03
CA PRO A 358 -23.09 4.24 -6.32
C PRO A 358 -23.70 4.46 -7.70
N LYS A 359 -24.44 5.57 -7.87
CA LYS A 359 -25.01 5.88 -9.18
C LYS A 359 -23.88 6.08 -10.19
N SER A 360 -24.00 5.40 -11.32
CA SER A 360 -22.93 5.37 -12.31
C SER A 360 -23.47 5.52 -13.72
N MET A 361 -22.59 5.99 -14.59
CA MET A 361 -22.87 6.32 -15.98
C MET A 361 -21.60 6.09 -16.80
N VAL A 362 -21.74 5.75 -18.08
CA VAL A 362 -20.59 5.48 -18.95
C VAL A 362 -20.54 6.51 -20.07
N ILE A 363 -19.36 7.05 -20.30
CA ILE A 363 -19.01 7.77 -21.54
C ILE A 363 -18.38 6.72 -22.46
N PRO A 364 -19.14 6.16 -23.42
CA PRO A 364 -18.67 5.03 -24.21
C PRO A 364 -17.65 5.49 -25.24
N PHE A 365 -16.52 4.81 -25.25
CA PHE A 365 -15.55 4.88 -26.33
C PHE A 365 -14.86 3.52 -26.34
N ARG A 366 -15.47 2.53 -27.02
CA ARG A 366 -15.01 1.12 -27.20
C ARG A 366 -13.84 0.77 -26.27
N ALA A 367 -14.05 0.02 -25.19
CA ALA A 367 -12.94 -0.32 -24.30
C ALA A 367 -12.32 -1.67 -24.68
N ASN A 368 -11.00 -1.73 -24.87
CA ASN A 368 -10.32 -3.00 -25.22
C ASN A 368 -8.93 -3.19 -24.58
N VAL A 369 -8.62 -2.41 -23.54
CA VAL A 369 -7.28 -2.36 -22.92
C VAL A 369 -7.29 -2.42 -21.40
N GLU A 370 -8.46 -2.68 -20.81
CA GLU A 370 -8.64 -2.89 -19.37
C GLU A 370 -8.87 -4.39 -19.13
N ASP A 371 -8.13 -4.97 -18.17
CA ASP A 371 -8.21 -6.38 -17.74
C ASP A 371 -8.12 -7.42 -18.87
N LEU A 372 -7.21 -7.22 -19.83
CA LEU A 372 -6.89 -8.22 -20.85
C LEU A 372 -6.27 -9.49 -20.23
N ALA A 373 -6.58 -10.66 -20.79
CA ALA A 373 -5.99 -11.92 -20.34
C ALA A 373 -4.46 -11.85 -20.38
N GLY A 374 -3.82 -11.97 -19.20
CA GLY A 374 -2.37 -11.86 -19.04
C GLY A 374 -1.84 -10.44 -18.79
N MET A 375 -2.70 -9.44 -18.66
CA MET A 375 -2.36 -8.07 -18.25
C MET A 375 -3.05 -7.70 -16.94
N SER A 376 -2.29 -7.11 -16.02
CA SER A 376 -2.86 -6.41 -14.88
C SER A 376 -3.03 -4.94 -15.21
N ALA A 377 -4.28 -4.50 -15.38
CA ALA A 377 -4.58 -3.09 -15.53
C ALA A 377 -4.72 -2.37 -14.18
N ALA A 378 -4.51 -3.07 -13.05
CA ALA A 378 -4.59 -2.48 -11.71
C ALA A 378 -3.62 -1.29 -11.59
N GLY A 379 -4.17 -0.09 -11.34
CA GLY A 379 -3.39 1.15 -11.23
C GLY A 379 -2.68 1.57 -12.53
N LEU A 380 -3.13 1.08 -13.70
CA LEU A 380 -2.50 1.39 -14.99
C LEU A 380 -2.98 2.72 -15.59
N TYR A 381 -4.21 3.09 -15.30
CA TYR A 381 -4.90 4.27 -15.83
C TYR A 381 -5.40 5.15 -14.69
N ASP A 382 -5.51 6.45 -14.96
CA ASP A 382 -5.83 7.44 -13.94
C ASP A 382 -7.31 7.37 -13.55
N SER A 383 -7.60 7.53 -12.26
CA SER A 383 -8.94 7.79 -11.74
C SER A 383 -8.93 9.17 -11.08
N ILE A 384 -9.87 10.04 -11.47
CA ILE A 384 -9.92 11.43 -10.98
C ILE A 384 -11.12 11.56 -10.02
N PRO A 385 -10.90 11.68 -8.70
CA PRO A 385 -11.97 11.78 -7.72
C PRO A 385 -12.55 13.20 -7.68
N ASN A 386 -13.67 13.39 -6.97
CA ASN A 386 -14.20 14.71 -6.61
C ASN A 386 -14.36 15.72 -7.79
N VAL A 387 -14.95 15.30 -8.91
CA VAL A 387 -15.23 16.19 -10.04
C VAL A 387 -16.73 16.41 -10.20
N SER A 388 -17.20 17.65 -10.10
CA SER A 388 -18.62 17.95 -10.27
C SER A 388 -19.03 18.02 -11.74
N PRO A 389 -20.10 17.31 -12.15
CA PRO A 389 -20.66 17.45 -13.49
C PRO A 389 -21.29 18.83 -13.74
N SER A 390 -21.58 19.60 -12.68
CA SER A 390 -22.09 20.98 -12.82
C SER A 390 -21.01 21.99 -13.26
N ASN A 391 -19.74 21.58 -13.30
CA ASN A 391 -18.65 22.35 -13.87
C ASN A 391 -18.17 21.67 -15.17
N PRO A 392 -18.74 22.01 -16.34
CA PRO A 392 -18.44 21.33 -17.60
C PRO A 392 -16.95 21.39 -17.98
N THR A 393 -16.25 22.48 -17.62
CA THR A 393 -14.83 22.64 -17.92
C THR A 393 -13.98 21.67 -17.10
N ALA A 394 -14.18 21.62 -15.78
CA ALA A 394 -13.47 20.68 -14.92
C ALA A 394 -13.79 19.23 -15.28
N PHE A 395 -15.06 18.92 -15.55
CA PHE A 395 -15.49 17.60 -15.97
C PHE A 395 -14.86 17.17 -17.30
N ALA A 396 -14.86 18.05 -18.33
CA ALA A 396 -14.23 17.76 -19.61
C ALA A 396 -12.71 17.58 -19.48
N ASN A 397 -12.05 18.35 -18.61
CA ASN A 397 -10.63 18.20 -18.32
C ASN A 397 -10.34 16.85 -17.66
N ALA A 398 -11.14 16.44 -16.65
CA ALA A 398 -10.98 15.16 -15.98
C ALA A 398 -11.14 13.98 -16.95
N VAL A 399 -12.19 13.99 -17.78
CA VAL A 399 -12.39 12.97 -18.82
C VAL A 399 -11.22 12.94 -19.82
N SER A 400 -10.72 14.11 -20.22
CA SER A 400 -9.55 14.20 -21.10
C SER A 400 -8.28 13.65 -20.45
N GLN A 401 -8.10 13.86 -19.15
CA GLN A 401 -6.98 13.33 -18.38
C GLN A 401 -7.05 11.79 -18.28
N VAL A 402 -8.22 11.23 -18.00
CA VAL A 402 -8.43 9.78 -18.01
C VAL A 402 -8.07 9.19 -19.38
N TRP A 403 -8.53 9.79 -20.48
CA TRP A 403 -8.11 9.35 -21.82
C TRP A 403 -6.62 9.55 -22.10
N ALA A 404 -6.03 10.63 -21.62
CA ALA A 404 -4.59 10.88 -21.75
C ALA A 404 -3.77 9.84 -20.97
N SER A 405 -4.30 9.32 -19.86
CA SER A 405 -3.65 8.28 -19.04
C SER A 405 -3.37 7.00 -19.85
N LEU A 406 -4.16 6.76 -20.91
CA LEU A 406 -3.91 5.70 -21.87
C LEU A 406 -2.50 5.80 -22.47
N TYR A 407 -1.94 6.99 -22.65
CA TYR A 407 -0.64 7.23 -23.29
C TYR A 407 0.48 7.57 -22.31
N THR A 408 0.29 7.34 -21.01
CA THR A 408 1.39 7.39 -20.05
C THR A 408 2.48 6.40 -20.45
N ARG A 409 3.74 6.72 -20.10
CA ARG A 409 4.88 5.85 -20.40
C ARG A 409 4.62 4.41 -19.93
N ARG A 410 4.08 4.28 -18.72
CA ARG A 410 3.67 3.01 -18.10
C ARG A 410 2.65 2.26 -18.96
N ALA A 411 1.53 2.87 -19.27
CA ALA A 411 0.45 2.25 -20.04
C ALA A 411 0.92 1.80 -21.43
N VAL A 412 1.77 2.60 -22.08
CA VAL A 412 2.36 2.26 -23.38
C VAL A 412 3.29 1.05 -23.28
N LEU A 413 4.16 0.99 -22.28
CA LEU A 413 5.10 -0.12 -22.07
C LEU A 413 4.37 -1.42 -21.71
N SER A 414 3.41 -1.36 -20.79
CA SER A 414 2.59 -2.51 -20.40
C SER A 414 1.83 -3.10 -21.60
N ARG A 415 1.16 -2.26 -22.41
CA ARG A 415 0.49 -2.71 -23.64
C ARG A 415 1.47 -3.27 -24.68
N ARG A 416 2.67 -2.72 -24.79
CA ARG A 416 3.71 -3.25 -25.69
C ARG A 416 4.15 -4.64 -25.26
N ALA A 417 4.34 -4.86 -23.95
CA ALA A 417 4.69 -6.16 -23.40
C ALA A 417 3.60 -7.21 -23.68
N ALA A 418 2.33 -6.80 -23.63
CA ALA A 418 1.19 -7.65 -23.95
C ALA A 418 0.86 -7.79 -25.45
N GLY A 419 1.66 -7.19 -26.33
CA GLY A 419 1.44 -7.26 -27.77
C GLY A 419 0.24 -6.47 -28.29
N VAL A 420 -0.30 -5.53 -27.51
CA VAL A 420 -1.45 -4.69 -27.90
C VAL A 420 -0.96 -3.51 -28.75
N PRO A 421 -1.38 -3.38 -30.03
CA PRO A 421 -0.96 -2.26 -30.87
C PRO A 421 -1.54 -0.94 -30.35
N GLN A 422 -0.69 0.07 -30.17
CA GLN A 422 -1.09 1.38 -29.62
C GLN A 422 -2.24 2.04 -30.40
N LYS A 423 -2.24 1.89 -31.73
CA LYS A 423 -3.29 2.43 -32.63
C LYS A 423 -4.68 1.83 -32.42
N ASN A 424 -4.77 0.67 -31.75
CA ASN A 424 -6.02 -0.03 -31.51
C ASN A 424 -6.53 0.17 -30.08
N ALA A 425 -5.76 0.83 -29.21
CA ALA A 425 -6.13 1.04 -27.83
C ALA A 425 -7.29 2.05 -27.73
N ALA A 426 -8.34 1.67 -27.03
CA ALA A 426 -9.51 2.51 -26.80
C ALA A 426 -10.07 2.25 -25.39
N MET A 427 -10.59 3.31 -24.77
CA MET A 427 -10.94 3.37 -23.36
C MET A 427 -12.26 4.10 -23.18
N ALA A 428 -13.23 3.43 -22.56
CA ALA A 428 -14.45 4.06 -22.06
C ALA A 428 -14.17 4.70 -20.69
N VAL A 429 -14.98 5.68 -20.30
CA VAL A 429 -14.86 6.33 -18.98
C VAL A 429 -16.09 6.01 -18.15
N LEU A 430 -15.88 5.34 -17.02
CA LEU A 430 -16.89 5.14 -15.99
C LEU A 430 -16.95 6.39 -15.10
N VAL A 431 -18.12 7.02 -15.04
CA VAL A 431 -18.41 8.17 -14.19
C VAL A 431 -19.30 7.68 -13.06
N GLN A 432 -18.82 7.81 -11.82
CA GLN A 432 -19.47 7.25 -10.65
C GLN A 432 -19.68 8.35 -9.59
N GLU A 433 -20.80 8.28 -8.88
CA GLU A 433 -21.12 9.17 -7.75
C GLU A 433 -20.01 9.08 -6.70
N MET A 434 -19.44 10.24 -6.36
CA MET A 434 -18.42 10.34 -5.33
C MET A 434 -19.06 10.19 -3.95
N LEU A 435 -18.65 9.14 -3.22
CA LEU A 435 -19.07 8.94 -1.84
C LEU A 435 -18.11 9.64 -0.87
N SER A 436 -18.61 9.97 0.32
CA SER A 436 -17.81 10.49 1.44
C SER A 436 -17.78 9.45 2.56
N PRO A 437 -16.98 8.39 2.44
CA PRO A 437 -16.98 7.27 3.39
C PRO A 437 -16.21 7.55 4.67
N ASP A 438 -16.60 6.85 5.73
CA ASP A 438 -15.85 6.79 6.99
C ASP A 438 -14.66 5.82 6.88
N LEU A 439 -14.87 4.71 6.16
CA LEU A 439 -13.89 3.66 5.88
C LEU A 439 -13.98 3.22 4.42
N SER A 440 -12.85 2.92 3.82
CA SER A 440 -12.76 2.21 2.54
C SER A 440 -12.16 0.83 2.74
N PHE A 441 -12.48 -0.11 1.86
CA PHE A 441 -12.00 -1.47 1.97
C PHE A 441 -11.73 -2.13 0.62
N VAL A 442 -10.84 -3.11 0.64
CA VAL A 442 -10.66 -4.09 -0.42
C VAL A 442 -10.79 -5.50 0.18
N LEU A 443 -11.59 -6.35 -0.45
CA LEU A 443 -11.84 -7.73 -0.02
C LEU A 443 -11.26 -8.71 -1.03
N HIS A 444 -10.54 -9.70 -0.54
CA HIS A 444 -10.14 -10.88 -1.30
C HIS A 444 -10.90 -12.08 -0.76
N THR A 445 -11.62 -12.79 -1.64
CA THR A 445 -12.39 -13.98 -1.22
C THR A 445 -11.57 -15.27 -1.28
N LEU A 446 -10.33 -15.20 -1.73
CA LEU A 446 -9.31 -16.22 -1.54
C LEU A 446 -8.15 -15.56 -0.78
N SER A 447 -7.68 -16.15 0.33
CA SER A 447 -6.61 -15.50 1.11
C SER A 447 -5.39 -15.20 0.21
N PRO A 448 -4.93 -13.94 0.15
CA PRO A 448 -3.71 -13.57 -0.56
C PRO A 448 -2.44 -14.14 0.07
N THR A 449 -2.50 -14.52 1.35
CA THR A 449 -1.36 -14.96 2.15
C THR A 449 -1.16 -16.47 2.07
N ASP A 450 -2.21 -17.24 2.33
CA ASP A 450 -2.14 -18.71 2.46
C ASP A 450 -3.02 -19.48 1.46
N ARG A 451 -3.77 -18.76 0.61
CA ARG A 451 -4.72 -19.30 -0.36
C ARG A 451 -5.84 -20.13 0.27
N ASP A 452 -6.18 -19.88 1.54
CA ASP A 452 -7.38 -20.44 2.13
C ASP A 452 -8.63 -19.96 1.37
N GLN A 453 -9.41 -20.92 0.89
CA GLN A 453 -10.66 -20.70 0.17
C GLN A 453 -11.85 -20.52 1.12
N ASN A 454 -11.66 -20.79 2.41
CA ASN A 454 -12.73 -20.74 3.40
C ASN A 454 -12.79 -19.41 4.14
N SER A 455 -11.91 -18.46 3.81
CA SER A 455 -11.86 -17.14 4.44
C SER A 455 -11.98 -16.00 3.43
N VAL A 456 -12.50 -14.87 3.91
CA VAL A 456 -12.43 -13.57 3.23
C VAL A 456 -11.48 -12.70 4.02
N GLU A 457 -10.48 -12.14 3.35
CA GLU A 457 -9.57 -11.17 3.93
C GLU A 457 -9.94 -9.76 3.48
N ALA A 458 -9.98 -8.83 4.43
CA ALA A 458 -10.30 -7.42 4.20
C ALA A 458 -9.11 -6.55 4.60
N GLU A 459 -8.65 -5.69 3.69
CA GLU A 459 -7.82 -4.54 4.02
C GLU A 459 -8.70 -3.29 4.07
N ILE A 460 -8.64 -2.55 5.17
CA ILE A 460 -9.52 -1.41 5.45
C ILE A 460 -8.65 -0.19 5.75
N ALA A 461 -9.03 0.97 5.24
CA ALA A 461 -8.39 2.26 5.50
C ALA A 461 -9.41 3.33 5.92
N PRO A 462 -8.96 4.38 6.63
CA PRO A 462 -9.80 5.51 6.95
C PRO A 462 -10.06 6.38 5.71
N GLY A 463 -11.28 6.89 5.58
CA GLY A 463 -11.65 7.77 4.47
C GLY A 463 -11.68 7.07 3.11
N LEU A 464 -11.22 7.78 2.08
CA LEU A 464 -11.26 7.35 0.68
C LEU A 464 -10.37 6.15 0.36
N GLY A 465 -10.78 5.36 -0.65
CA GLY A 465 -10.08 4.15 -1.11
C GLY A 465 -8.70 4.42 -1.68
N GLU A 466 -8.47 5.66 -2.13
CA GLU A 466 -7.18 6.17 -2.54
C GLU A 466 -6.12 6.01 -1.43
N THR A 467 -6.50 5.99 -0.15
CA THR A 467 -5.57 5.71 0.97
C THR A 467 -4.94 4.31 0.84
N LEU A 468 -5.68 3.33 0.34
CA LEU A 468 -5.17 1.97 0.06
C LEU A 468 -4.41 1.90 -1.28
N ALA A 469 -4.88 2.64 -2.30
CA ALA A 469 -4.37 2.54 -3.66
C ALA A 469 -3.08 3.34 -3.91
N SER A 470 -2.89 4.47 -3.23
CA SER A 470 -1.83 5.46 -3.48
C SER A 470 -0.42 5.08 -2.98
N GLY A 471 -0.24 3.86 -2.46
CA GLY A 471 1.02 3.45 -1.83
C GLY A 471 1.42 4.32 -0.63
N THR A 472 0.47 5.03 -0.03
CA THR A 472 0.68 5.84 1.18
C THR A 472 1.35 4.99 2.25
N ARG A 473 2.40 5.53 2.88
CA ARG A 473 3.14 4.85 3.93
C ARG A 473 2.23 4.50 5.10
N GLY A 474 2.10 3.20 5.35
CA GLY A 474 1.37 2.67 6.48
C GLY A 474 0.77 1.31 6.19
N THR A 475 0.23 0.74 7.23
CA THR A 475 -0.46 -0.54 7.25
C THR A 475 -1.95 -0.25 7.31
N PRO A 476 -2.80 -0.97 6.56
CA PRO A 476 -4.24 -0.93 6.76
C PRO A 476 -4.66 -1.76 7.98
N TRP A 477 -5.92 -1.64 8.40
CA TRP A 477 -6.50 -2.68 9.24
C TRP A 477 -6.66 -3.92 8.38
N ARG A 478 -6.27 -5.07 8.91
CA ARG A 478 -6.44 -6.35 8.21
C ARG A 478 -7.30 -7.27 9.06
N LEU A 479 -8.41 -7.72 8.50
CA LEU A 479 -9.31 -8.69 9.12
C LEU A 479 -9.38 -9.93 8.24
N SER A 480 -9.43 -11.10 8.86
CA SER A 480 -9.80 -12.35 8.19
C SER A 480 -11.09 -12.86 8.82
N CYS A 481 -12.03 -13.31 8.01
CA CYS A 481 -13.27 -13.89 8.49
C CYS A 481 -13.53 -15.21 7.77
N GLY A 482 -13.83 -16.27 8.52
CA GLY A 482 -14.28 -17.53 7.92
C GLY A 482 -15.68 -17.38 7.28
N LYS A 483 -15.85 -17.94 6.09
CA LYS A 483 -17.08 -17.86 5.28
C LYS A 483 -18.25 -18.62 5.91
N PHE A 484 -17.96 -19.67 6.69
CA PHE A 484 -18.96 -20.60 7.24
C PHE A 484 -19.14 -20.45 8.75
N ASP A 485 -18.05 -20.30 9.50
CA ASP A 485 -18.11 -20.12 10.96
C ASP A 485 -18.33 -18.65 11.36
N GLY A 486 -18.09 -17.70 10.45
CA GLY A 486 -18.17 -16.27 10.73
C GLY A 486 -17.16 -15.79 11.77
N HIS A 487 -16.10 -16.56 12.03
CA HIS A 487 -15.09 -16.21 13.02
C HIS A 487 -14.17 -15.12 12.47
N VAL A 488 -14.14 -13.97 13.15
CA VAL A 488 -13.33 -12.81 12.73
C VAL A 488 -12.03 -12.75 13.53
N ARG A 489 -10.92 -12.72 12.80
CA ARG A 489 -9.58 -12.53 13.35
C ARG A 489 -9.00 -11.20 12.90
N THR A 490 -8.42 -10.46 13.85
CA THR A 490 -7.65 -9.25 13.53
C THR A 490 -6.20 -9.64 13.23
N LEU A 491 -5.73 -9.28 12.03
CA LEU A 491 -4.38 -9.57 11.56
C LEU A 491 -3.46 -8.34 11.70
N ALA A 492 -4.00 -7.13 11.54
CA ALA A 492 -3.27 -5.87 11.71
C ALA A 492 -4.20 -4.71 12.11
N PHE A 493 -3.65 -3.72 12.82
CA PHE A 493 -4.29 -2.42 13.01
C PHE A 493 -3.66 -1.39 12.07
N ALA A 494 -4.50 -0.47 11.57
CA ALA A 494 -4.02 0.57 10.69
C ALA A 494 -3.10 1.56 11.41
N ASN A 495 -2.18 2.16 10.65
CA ASN A 495 -1.27 3.17 11.17
C ASN A 495 -0.95 4.30 10.18
N PHE A 496 -1.73 4.48 9.10
CA PHE A 496 -1.56 5.64 8.20
C PHE A 496 -1.56 6.96 8.97
N SER A 497 -0.65 7.85 8.62
CA SER A 497 -0.55 9.19 9.24
C SER A 497 -1.73 10.08 8.86
N GLU A 498 -2.20 9.96 7.62
CA GLU A 498 -3.27 10.78 7.08
C GLU A 498 -4.35 9.92 6.39
N GLU A 499 -5.60 10.39 6.45
CA GLU A 499 -6.72 9.88 5.66
C GLU A 499 -7.07 10.90 4.57
N MET A 500 -7.40 10.41 3.37
CA MET A 500 -7.90 11.25 2.29
C MET A 500 -9.42 11.38 2.38
N VAL A 501 -9.91 12.61 2.29
CA VAL A 501 -11.34 12.94 2.32
C VAL A 501 -11.70 13.98 1.27
N VAL A 502 -12.98 14.01 0.90
CA VAL A 502 -13.53 15.09 0.08
C VAL A 502 -14.03 16.22 0.98
N SER A 503 -13.66 17.45 0.65
CA SER A 503 -14.17 18.62 1.36
C SER A 503 -15.63 18.89 1.01
N SER A 504 -16.50 18.96 2.01
CA SER A 504 -17.89 19.37 1.81
C SER A 504 -18.05 20.84 1.41
N ALA A 505 -17.03 21.68 1.67
CA ALA A 505 -17.02 23.11 1.39
C ALA A 505 -16.02 23.53 0.29
N GLY A 506 -15.20 22.59 -0.20
CA GLY A 506 -14.20 22.85 -1.24
C GLY A 506 -14.80 22.78 -2.65
N PRO A 507 -14.07 23.25 -3.67
CA PRO A 507 -14.45 22.98 -5.05
C PRO A 507 -14.40 21.46 -5.32
N ALA A 508 -15.32 21.00 -6.16
CA ALA A 508 -15.31 19.64 -6.71
C ALA A 508 -14.63 19.68 -8.09
N ASP A 509 -13.32 19.92 -8.07
CA ASP A 509 -12.45 20.14 -9.23
C ASP A 509 -11.36 19.08 -9.41
N GLY A 510 -11.38 18.00 -8.63
CA GLY A 510 -10.38 16.93 -8.67
C GLY A 510 -9.60 16.75 -7.37
N ASP A 511 -9.64 17.74 -6.47
CA ASP A 511 -8.78 17.75 -5.29
C ASP A 511 -9.36 16.95 -4.12
N VAL A 512 -8.48 16.34 -3.33
CA VAL A 512 -8.77 15.69 -2.04
C VAL A 512 -7.98 16.36 -0.92
N ILE A 513 -8.47 16.27 0.31
CA ILE A 513 -7.79 16.81 1.49
C ILE A 513 -7.25 15.66 2.33
N CYS A 514 -6.01 15.79 2.79
CA CYS A 514 -5.40 14.88 3.77
C CYS A 514 -5.63 15.41 5.19
N LEU A 515 -6.14 14.54 6.07
CA LEU A 515 -6.35 14.84 7.48
C LEU A 515 -5.58 13.86 8.35
N THR A 516 -4.89 14.35 9.38
CA THR A 516 -4.22 13.49 10.36
C THR A 516 -5.20 12.57 11.07
N VAL A 517 -4.90 11.28 11.10
CA VAL A 517 -5.76 10.27 11.73
C VAL A 517 -5.45 10.15 13.22
N ASP A 518 -6.48 10.02 14.06
CA ASP A 518 -6.33 9.67 15.49
C ASP A 518 -6.99 8.31 15.74
N TYR A 519 -6.19 7.25 15.82
CA TYR A 519 -6.71 5.89 15.96
C TYR A 519 -7.32 5.62 17.34
N SER A 520 -7.10 6.48 18.34
CA SER A 520 -7.78 6.39 19.63
C SER A 520 -9.29 6.68 19.53
N LYS A 521 -9.73 7.29 18.42
CA LYS A 521 -11.13 7.67 18.17
C LYS A 521 -11.81 6.79 17.12
N LYS A 522 -11.07 5.98 16.36
CA LYS A 522 -11.64 5.16 15.27
C LYS A 522 -12.30 3.89 15.84
N PRO A 523 -13.60 3.65 15.61
CA PRO A 523 -14.32 2.49 16.14
C PRO A 523 -13.65 1.16 15.82
N LEU A 524 -13.12 1.00 14.60
CA LEU A 524 -12.45 -0.22 14.17
C LEU A 524 -11.21 -0.57 15.04
N THR A 525 -10.54 0.43 15.60
CA THR A 525 -9.41 0.25 16.51
C THR A 525 -9.86 -0.05 17.93
N VAL A 526 -10.89 0.66 18.41
CA VAL A 526 -11.21 0.73 19.84
C VAL A 526 -12.41 -0.08 20.30
N ASP A 527 -13.28 -0.51 19.37
CA ASP A 527 -14.51 -1.23 19.65
C ASP A 527 -14.45 -2.64 19.02
N PRO A 528 -14.26 -3.69 19.83
CA PRO A 528 -14.21 -5.06 19.33
C PRO A 528 -15.53 -5.56 18.76
N ALA A 529 -16.66 -5.10 19.29
CA ALA A 529 -17.97 -5.51 18.80
C ALA A 529 -18.20 -4.94 17.40
N PHE A 530 -17.90 -3.66 17.20
CA PHE A 530 -17.94 -3.03 15.88
C PHE A 530 -17.01 -3.74 14.90
N ARG A 531 -15.76 -4.02 15.30
CA ARG A 531 -14.77 -4.71 14.45
C ARG A 531 -15.24 -6.10 14.03
N HIS A 532 -15.81 -6.86 14.96
CA HIS A 532 -16.34 -8.19 14.67
C HIS A 532 -17.56 -8.13 13.75
N GLN A 533 -18.50 -7.23 14.02
CA GLN A 533 -19.69 -7.04 13.20
C GLN A 533 -19.33 -6.64 11.76
N LEU A 534 -18.44 -5.65 11.59
CA LEU A 534 -18.00 -5.21 10.26
C LEU A 534 -17.28 -6.34 9.52
N GLY A 535 -16.38 -7.08 10.20
CA GLY A 535 -15.70 -8.23 9.60
C GLY A 535 -16.66 -9.30 9.07
N GLN A 536 -17.71 -9.63 9.83
CA GLN A 536 -18.73 -10.57 9.39
C GLN A 536 -19.58 -10.04 8.23
N GLN A 537 -19.94 -8.76 8.25
CA GLN A 537 -20.71 -8.12 7.16
C GLN A 537 -19.91 -8.14 5.85
N LEU A 538 -18.63 -7.74 5.90
CA LEU A 538 -17.74 -7.77 4.73
C LEU A 538 -17.55 -9.19 4.20
N CYS A 539 -17.40 -10.18 5.09
CA CYS A 539 -17.32 -11.59 4.71
C CYS A 539 -18.60 -12.05 3.97
N SER A 540 -19.78 -11.70 4.50
CA SER A 540 -21.07 -12.04 3.89
C SER A 540 -21.22 -11.44 2.49
N VAL A 541 -20.83 -10.17 2.32
CA VAL A 541 -20.82 -9.49 1.01
C VAL A 541 -19.82 -10.16 0.06
N GLY A 542 -18.57 -10.39 0.49
CA GLY A 542 -17.53 -11.02 -0.32
C GLY A 542 -17.92 -12.42 -0.80
N TYR A 543 -18.41 -13.26 0.12
CA TYR A 543 -18.85 -14.61 -0.22
C TYR A 543 -20.07 -14.63 -1.16
N PHE A 544 -21.03 -13.73 -0.95
CA PHE A 544 -22.15 -13.56 -1.88
C PHE A 544 -21.66 -13.22 -3.28
N LEU A 545 -20.76 -12.23 -3.42
CA LEU A 545 -20.20 -11.84 -4.72
C LEU A 545 -19.41 -12.97 -5.37
N GLU A 546 -18.57 -13.70 -4.62
CA GLU A 546 -17.85 -14.87 -5.13
C GLU A 546 -18.79 -15.91 -5.74
N ARG A 547 -19.91 -16.21 -5.07
CA ARG A 547 -20.89 -17.18 -5.55
C ARG A 547 -21.62 -16.70 -6.81
N GLU A 548 -22.04 -15.44 -6.84
CA GLU A 548 -22.74 -14.87 -7.99
C GLU A 548 -21.79 -14.71 -9.21
N PHE A 549 -20.52 -14.40 -8.98
CA PHE A 549 -19.51 -14.28 -10.05
C PHE A 549 -18.83 -15.60 -10.43
N GLY A 550 -18.94 -16.65 -9.61
CA GLY A 550 -18.48 -18.01 -9.89
C GLY A 550 -16.97 -18.21 -9.79
N SER A 551 -16.23 -17.26 -9.23
CA SER A 551 -14.79 -17.32 -9.02
C SER A 551 -14.37 -16.40 -7.87
N PRO A 552 -13.19 -16.59 -7.26
CA PRO A 552 -12.70 -15.68 -6.24
C PRO A 552 -12.67 -14.23 -6.74
N GLN A 553 -13.09 -13.29 -5.91
CA GLN A 553 -13.21 -11.88 -6.27
C GLN A 553 -12.25 -10.99 -5.48
N ASP A 554 -11.79 -9.96 -6.15
CA ASP A 554 -11.15 -8.77 -5.62
C ASP A 554 -12.20 -7.64 -5.65
N VAL A 555 -12.68 -7.23 -4.48
CA VAL A 555 -13.84 -6.33 -4.31
C VAL A 555 -13.39 -5.04 -3.65
N GLU A 556 -13.62 -3.91 -4.28
CA GLU A 556 -13.38 -2.60 -3.69
C GLU A 556 -14.71 -1.99 -3.23
N GLY A 557 -14.71 -1.36 -2.06
CA GLY A 557 -15.91 -0.74 -1.50
C GLY A 557 -15.61 0.23 -0.37
N CYS A 558 -16.67 0.75 0.23
CA CYS A 558 -16.57 1.65 1.35
C CYS A 558 -17.79 1.58 2.26
N LEU A 559 -17.62 2.04 3.50
CA LEU A 559 -18.67 2.19 4.50
C LEU A 559 -19.04 3.67 4.61
N VAL A 560 -20.32 3.98 4.39
CA VAL A 560 -20.89 5.32 4.57
C VAL A 560 -21.94 5.23 5.67
N GLY A 561 -21.63 5.70 6.87
CA GLY A 561 -22.46 5.44 8.05
C GLY A 561 -22.51 3.94 8.35
N GLU A 562 -23.70 3.33 8.22
CA GLU A 562 -23.89 1.88 8.42
C GLU A 562 -24.01 1.09 7.10
N ASP A 563 -24.04 1.80 5.97
CA ASP A 563 -24.28 1.20 4.65
C ASP A 563 -22.96 0.84 3.96
N ILE A 564 -22.87 -0.42 3.50
CA ILE A 564 -21.78 -0.90 2.66
C ILE A 564 -22.08 -0.56 1.20
N PHE A 565 -21.15 0.13 0.54
CA PHE A 565 -21.15 0.36 -0.89
C PHE A 565 -20.04 -0.44 -1.55
N VAL A 566 -20.38 -1.20 -2.60
CA VAL A 566 -19.40 -1.85 -3.47
C VAL A 566 -19.19 -0.96 -4.68
N VAL A 567 -17.95 -0.51 -4.88
CA VAL A 567 -17.59 0.43 -5.96
C VAL A 567 -17.03 -0.29 -7.18
N GLN A 568 -16.41 -1.44 -6.99
CA GLN A 568 -15.84 -2.25 -8.07
C GLN A 568 -15.73 -3.72 -7.63
N THR A 569 -15.79 -4.64 -8.59
CA THR A 569 -15.37 -6.03 -8.39
C THR A 569 -14.70 -6.56 -9.65
N ARG A 570 -13.72 -7.45 -9.47
CA ARG A 570 -13.07 -8.18 -10.57
C ARG A 570 -12.66 -9.58 -10.11
N PRO A 571 -12.46 -10.54 -11.04
CA PRO A 571 -11.86 -11.83 -10.72
C PRO A 571 -10.49 -11.64 -10.06
N GLN A 572 -10.28 -12.31 -8.92
CA GLN A 572 -9.00 -12.28 -8.22
C GLN A 572 -7.93 -13.03 -9.02
N PRO A 573 -6.73 -12.46 -9.23
CA PRO A 573 -5.64 -13.14 -9.93
C PRO A 573 -5.19 -14.42 -9.20
N GLN A 574 -4.93 -15.50 -9.94
CA GLN A 574 -4.56 -16.83 -9.40
C GLN A 574 -3.07 -17.07 -9.23
#